data_AF-A0A849XUV0-F1
#
_entry.id   AF-A0A849XUV0-F1
#
_cell.length_a   1.000
_cell.length_b   1.000
_cell.length_c   1.000
_cell.angle_alpha   90.00
_cell.angle_beta   90.00
_cell.angle_gamma   90.00
#
_symmetry.space_group_name_H-M   'P 1'
#
loop_
_entity.id
_entity.type
_entity.pdbx_description
1 polymer ?
#
loop_
_entity_poly.entity_id
_entity_poly.type
_entity_poly.pdbx_seq_one_letter_code
_entity_poly.pdbx_strand_id
1 'polypeptide(L)'
;IKRLPVRFTFDNNYFNDRYQGIPIGGYTKIIEKMLDGIEVKTDTDYFEFIKENPDIAEKTLFTGMIDEYFGYKLGALEYRSVRFETEVLDTDNYQGNAVVNYTEREVPYTRIIE
;
A
#
# COMPACT_ATOMS: atom_id res chain seq x y z
N ILE A 1 -3.58 21.59 -0.47
CA ILE A 1 -4.44 20.44 -0.07
C ILE A 1 -5.55 20.31 -1.12
N LYS A 2 -5.50 19.27 -1.97
CA LYS A 2 -6.51 18.99 -3.03
C LYS A 2 -7.13 17.58 -2.90
N ARG A 3 -6.78 16.84 -1.84
CA ARG A 3 -7.07 15.40 -1.71
C ARG A 3 -8.43 15.10 -1.09
N LEU A 4 -8.98 16.00 -0.28
CA LEU A 4 -10.28 15.83 0.37
C LEU A 4 -11.26 16.87 -0.20
N PRO A 5 -12.44 16.45 -0.67
CA PRO A 5 -13.44 17.36 -1.20
C PRO A 5 -14.10 18.15 -0.08
N VAL A 6 -14.21 19.47 -0.24
CA VAL A 6 -15.12 20.29 0.57
C VAL A 6 -16.40 20.43 -0.24
N ARG A 7 -17.51 19.88 0.27
CA ARG A 7 -18.79 19.84 -0.42
C ARG A 7 -19.84 20.66 0.32
N PHE A 8 -20.69 21.34 -0.45
CA PHE A 8 -21.91 22.00 0.03
C PHE A 8 -23.16 21.19 -0.34
N THR A 9 -22.99 19.87 -0.51
CA THR A 9 -24.02 18.88 -0.87
C THR A 9 -23.99 17.74 0.14
N PHE A 10 -25.08 16.96 0.21
CA PHE A 10 -25.17 15.75 1.04
C PHE A 10 -24.52 14.53 0.36
N ASP A 11 -23.28 14.70 -0.12
CA ASP A 11 -22.49 13.64 -0.73
C ASP A 11 -21.30 13.29 0.18
N ASN A 12 -21.35 12.10 0.76
CA ASN A 12 -20.32 11.57 1.65
C ASN A 12 -19.31 10.65 0.94
N ASN A 13 -19.33 10.55 -0.39
CA ASN A 13 -18.38 9.72 -1.13
C ASN A 13 -16.94 10.22 -0.89
N TYR A 14 -16.01 9.35 -0.51
CA TYR A 14 -14.65 9.76 -0.17
C TYR A 14 -13.86 10.28 -1.39
N PHE A 15 -14.13 9.72 -2.57
CA PHE A 15 -13.46 10.11 -3.82
C PHE A 15 -14.44 10.74 -4.81
N ASN A 16 -13.91 11.57 -5.73
CA ASN A 16 -14.69 12.19 -6.81
C ASN A 16 -14.60 11.43 -8.14
N ASP A 17 -13.92 10.28 -8.16
CA ASP A 17 -13.65 9.53 -9.38
C ASP A 17 -14.91 8.83 -9.92
N ARG A 18 -15.01 8.75 -11.25
CA ARG A 18 -16.15 8.13 -11.95
C ARG A 18 -16.27 6.63 -11.70
N TYR A 19 -15.15 5.94 -11.54
CA TYR A 19 -15.10 4.49 -11.35
C TYR A 19 -14.44 4.19 -10.01
N GLN A 20 -15.16 3.48 -9.15
CA GLN A 20 -14.73 3.11 -7.81
C GLN A 20 -15.22 1.70 -7.51
N GLY A 21 -14.42 0.92 -6.79
CA GLY A 21 -14.79 -0.44 -6.40
C GLY A 21 -13.62 -1.20 -5.79
N ILE A 22 -13.97 -2.34 -5.18
CA ILE A 22 -13.03 -3.30 -4.63
C ILE A 22 -13.11 -4.57 -5.50
N PRO A 23 -11.96 -5.17 -5.87
CA PRO A 23 -11.97 -6.38 -6.69
C PRO A 23 -12.70 -7.52 -5.99
N ILE A 24 -13.66 -8.13 -6.69
CA ILE A 24 -14.36 -9.32 -6.20
C ILE A 24 -13.34 -10.45 -6.05
N GLY A 25 -13.21 -10.97 -4.82
CA GLY A 25 -12.23 -12.00 -4.48
C GLY A 25 -10.86 -11.48 -4.02
N GLY A 26 -10.72 -10.17 -3.81
CA GLY A 26 -9.53 -9.57 -3.18
C GLY A 26 -8.45 -9.12 -4.17
N TYR A 27 -7.52 -8.29 -3.69
CA TYR A 27 -6.45 -7.72 -4.49
C TYR A 27 -5.40 -8.76 -4.93
N THR A 28 -5.18 -9.82 -4.17
CA THR A 28 -4.23 -10.87 -4.55
C THR A 28 -4.59 -11.49 -5.90
N LYS A 29 -5.88 -11.81 -6.13
CA LYS A 29 -6.32 -12.45 -7.37
C LYS A 29 -6.14 -11.59 -8.62
N ILE A 30 -6.26 -10.27 -8.50
CA ILE A 30 -6.04 -9.39 -9.66
C ILE A 30 -4.54 -9.32 -9.99
N ILE A 31 -3.67 -9.30 -8.97
CA ILE A 31 -2.22 -9.32 -9.17
C ILE A 31 -1.76 -10.65 -9.74
N GLU A 32 -2.27 -11.79 -9.25
CA GLU A 32 -1.99 -13.11 -9.82
C GLU A 32 -2.35 -13.18 -11.31
N LYS A 33 -3.50 -12.63 -11.70
CA LYS A 33 -3.90 -12.56 -13.12
C LYS A 33 -3.01 -11.65 -13.96
N MET A 34 -2.49 -10.57 -13.39
CA MET A 34 -1.56 -9.67 -14.09
C MET A 34 -0.20 -10.33 -14.30
N LEU A 35 0.20 -11.25 -13.42
CA LEU A 35 1.48 -11.96 -13.43
C LEU A 35 1.40 -13.36 -14.05
N ASP A 36 0.25 -13.75 -14.59
CA ASP A 36 0.05 -15.07 -15.17
C ASP A 36 1.00 -15.31 -16.36
N GLY A 37 1.66 -16.46 -16.37
CA GLY A 37 2.69 -16.81 -17.35
C GLY A 37 4.04 -16.09 -17.19
N ILE A 38 4.24 -15.31 -16.12
CA ILE A 38 5.50 -14.61 -15.81
C ILE A 38 6.21 -15.33 -14.66
N GLU A 39 7.53 -15.55 -14.78
CA GLU A 39 8.33 -16.06 -13.66
C GLU A 39 8.45 -14.98 -12.57
N VAL A 40 8.04 -15.32 -11.34
CA VAL A 40 8.10 -14.43 -10.18
C VAL A 40 8.90 -15.09 -9.08
N LYS A 41 9.89 -14.38 -8.54
CA LYS A 41 10.67 -14.80 -7.37
C LYS A 41 10.30 -13.91 -6.18
N THR A 42 9.66 -14.50 -5.18
CA THR A 42 9.40 -13.83 -3.89
C THR A 42 10.60 -14.01 -2.96
N ASP A 43 10.62 -13.27 -1.84
CA ASP A 43 11.65 -13.41 -0.80
C ASP A 43 13.09 -13.26 -1.34
N THR A 44 13.25 -12.48 -2.41
CA THR A 44 14.50 -12.30 -3.14
C THR A 44 14.87 -10.82 -3.15
N ASP A 45 15.98 -10.47 -2.50
CA ASP A 45 16.54 -9.12 -2.59
C ASP A 45 17.20 -8.89 -3.95
N TYR A 46 16.89 -7.75 -4.57
CA TYR A 46 17.40 -7.42 -5.91
C TYR A 46 18.92 -7.26 -5.94
N PHE A 47 19.51 -6.61 -4.92
CA PHE A 47 20.94 -6.31 -4.89
C PHE A 47 21.77 -7.57 -4.66
N GLU A 48 21.29 -8.52 -3.85
CA GLU A 48 21.94 -9.84 -3.73
C GLU A 48 21.76 -10.66 -5.02
N PHE A 49 20.55 -10.68 -5.58
CA PHE A 49 20.27 -11.45 -6.80
C PHE A 49 21.12 -11.02 -8.00
N ILE A 50 21.28 -9.71 -8.23
CA ILE A 50 22.02 -9.20 -9.40
C ILE A 50 23.53 -9.38 -9.25
N LYS A 51 24.08 -9.46 -8.02
CA LYS A 51 25.50 -9.80 -7.80
C LYS A 51 25.83 -11.20 -8.32
N GLU A 52 24.90 -12.14 -8.14
CA GLU A 52 25.05 -13.52 -8.61
C GLU A 52 24.68 -13.66 -10.11
N ASN A 53 23.90 -12.73 -10.66
CA ASN A 53 23.35 -12.80 -12.02
C ASN A 53 23.53 -11.46 -12.79
N PRO A 54 24.76 -10.99 -13.02
CA PRO A 54 25.03 -9.62 -13.49
C PRO A 54 24.45 -9.28 -14.88
N ASP A 55 24.24 -10.28 -15.74
CA ASP A 55 23.80 -10.11 -17.14
C ASP A 55 22.44 -10.76 -17.42
N ILE A 56 21.61 -10.97 -16.40
CA ILE A 56 20.32 -11.67 -16.51
C ILE A 56 19.32 -10.96 -17.45
N ALA A 57 19.46 -9.66 -17.66
CA ALA A 57 18.56 -8.86 -18.49
C ALA A 57 19.30 -7.71 -19.19
N GLU A 58 18.88 -7.39 -20.41
CA GLU A 58 19.38 -6.21 -21.15
C GLU A 58 18.92 -4.88 -20.54
N LYS A 59 17.77 -4.88 -19.87
CA LYS A 59 17.14 -3.71 -19.26
C LYS A 59 16.47 -4.07 -17.95
N THR A 60 16.56 -3.15 -17.00
CA THR A 60 15.95 -3.31 -15.67
C THR A 60 14.95 -2.19 -15.41
N LEU A 61 13.73 -2.57 -15.02
CA LEU A 61 12.76 -1.67 -14.41
C LEU A 61 12.85 -1.83 -12.88
N PHE A 62 13.40 -0.84 -12.19
CA PHE A 62 13.57 -0.87 -10.73
C PHE A 62 12.50 0.00 -10.06
N THR A 63 11.69 -0.61 -9.19
CA THR A 63 10.60 0.07 -8.44
C THR A 63 10.84 0.12 -6.93
N GLY A 64 12.07 -0.17 -6.49
CA GLY A 64 12.47 -0.09 -5.08
C GLY A 64 12.84 1.33 -4.64
N MET A 65 13.53 1.43 -3.50
CA MET A 65 13.98 2.69 -2.93
C MET A 65 15.14 3.29 -3.75
N ILE A 66 14.94 4.51 -4.27
CA ILE A 66 15.91 5.15 -5.16
C ILE A 66 17.18 5.62 -4.43
N ASP A 67 17.05 6.07 -3.18
CA ASP A 67 18.18 6.42 -2.32
C ASP A 67 19.02 5.18 -2.00
N GLU A 68 18.39 4.07 -1.66
CA GLU A 68 19.04 2.77 -1.47
C GLU A 68 19.76 2.28 -2.73
N TYR A 69 19.13 2.43 -3.90
CA TYR A 69 19.73 2.06 -5.19
C TYR A 69 21.08 2.72 -5.43
N PHE A 70 21.24 3.97 -5.00
CA PHE A 70 22.51 4.70 -5.08
C PHE A 70 23.36 4.56 -3.81
N GLY A 71 23.03 3.65 -2.89
CA GLY A 71 23.78 3.39 -1.66
C GLY A 71 23.73 4.56 -0.68
N TYR A 72 22.59 5.26 -0.62
CA TYR A 72 22.35 6.41 0.26
C TYR A 72 23.41 7.52 0.14
N LYS A 73 24.07 7.66 -1.02
CA LYS A 73 25.19 8.61 -1.25
C LYS A 73 24.88 10.06 -0.92
N LEU A 74 23.60 10.45 -0.99
CA LEU A 74 23.12 11.80 -0.70
C LEU A 74 22.28 11.87 0.60
N GLY A 75 22.39 10.84 1.44
CA GLY A 75 21.53 10.64 2.61
C GLY A 75 20.31 9.77 2.32
N ALA A 76 19.61 9.38 3.39
CA ALA A 76 18.35 8.64 3.31
C ALA A 76 17.17 9.61 3.19
N LEU A 77 16.20 9.26 2.34
CA LEU A 77 14.95 10.00 2.23
C LEU A 77 14.07 9.73 3.45
N GLU A 78 13.45 10.78 3.99
CA GLU A 78 12.55 10.66 5.13
C GLU A 78 11.18 10.11 4.69
N TYR A 79 10.74 9.02 5.32
CA TYR A 79 9.44 8.42 5.12
C TYR A 79 8.64 8.35 6.42
N ARG A 80 7.32 8.26 6.29
CA ARG A 80 6.43 7.88 7.39
C ARG A 80 6.04 6.43 7.19
N SER A 81 6.26 5.61 8.22
CA SER A 81 5.76 4.24 8.26
C SER A 81 4.40 4.19 8.96
N VAL A 82 3.74 3.04 8.85
CA VAL A 82 2.53 2.70 9.59
C VAL A 82 2.74 1.34 10.24
N ARG A 83 2.23 1.19 11.46
CA ARG A 83 2.17 -0.09 12.16
C ARG A 83 0.71 -0.52 12.23
N PHE A 84 0.48 -1.80 11.99
CA PHE A 84 -0.83 -2.42 12.13
C PHE A 84 -0.83 -3.33 13.34
N GLU A 85 -1.89 -3.24 14.13
CA GLU A 85 -2.21 -4.18 15.20
C GLU A 85 -3.55 -4.81 14.83
N THR A 86 -3.59 -6.13 14.77
CA THR A 86 -4.75 -6.88 14.29
C THR A 86 -5.30 -7.71 15.43
N GLU A 87 -6.59 -7.57 15.68
CA GLU A 87 -7.33 -8.29 16.71
C GLU A 87 -8.55 -8.97 16.08
N VAL A 88 -8.88 -10.15 16.61
CA VAL A 88 -10.14 -10.85 16.28
C VAL A 88 -11.06 -10.70 17.48
N LEU A 89 -12.21 -10.07 17.27
CA LEU A 89 -13.21 -9.82 18.30
C LEU A 89 -14.36 -10.83 18.17
N ASP A 90 -14.95 -11.23 19.30
CA ASP A 90 -16.18 -12.05 19.35
C ASP A 90 -17.42 -11.17 19.14
N THR A 91 -17.50 -10.53 17.98
CA THR A 91 -18.64 -9.72 17.52
C THR A 91 -18.71 -9.73 16.01
N ASP A 92 -19.92 -9.76 15.45
CA ASP A 92 -20.14 -9.72 14.00
C ASP A 92 -19.91 -8.32 13.40
N ASN A 93 -19.99 -7.29 14.23
CA ASN A 93 -19.88 -5.89 13.81
C ASN A 93 -19.39 -5.03 14.99
N TYR A 94 -18.17 -4.51 14.87
CA TYR A 94 -17.53 -3.65 15.84
C TYR A 94 -17.84 -2.16 15.61
N GLN A 95 -17.69 -1.65 14.38
CA GLN A 95 -17.83 -0.21 14.10
C GLN A 95 -18.79 0.13 12.96
N GLY A 96 -19.24 -0.85 12.18
CA GLY A 96 -20.28 -0.70 11.16
C GLY A 96 -19.83 0.06 9.92
N ASN A 97 -18.52 0.21 9.72
CA ASN A 97 -17.93 0.90 8.59
C ASN A 97 -16.50 0.42 8.35
N ALA A 98 -16.06 0.34 7.10
CA ALA A 98 -14.76 -0.24 6.76
C ALA A 98 -13.57 0.55 7.33
N VAL A 99 -13.68 1.88 7.46
CA VAL A 99 -12.64 2.74 8.01
C VAL A 99 -13.25 3.84 8.87
N VAL A 100 -12.81 3.93 10.13
CA VAL A 100 -13.17 5.04 11.04
C VAL A 100 -11.89 5.75 11.47
N ASN A 101 -11.82 7.06 11.21
CA ASN A 101 -10.68 7.89 11.63
C ASN A 101 -10.89 8.39 13.06
N TYR A 102 -9.84 8.36 13.86
CA TYR A 102 -9.79 8.94 15.21
C TYR A 102 -8.92 10.18 15.15
N THR A 103 -9.48 11.32 15.56
CA THR A 103 -8.87 12.66 15.33
C THR A 103 -8.44 13.35 16.62
N GLU A 104 -8.81 12.74 17.74
CA GLU A 104 -8.45 13.12 19.09
C GLU A 104 -6.95 12.86 19.33
N ARG A 105 -6.28 13.78 20.03
CA ARG A 105 -4.84 13.70 20.28
C ARG A 105 -4.50 12.57 21.25
N GLU A 106 -5.42 12.25 22.15
CA GLU A 106 -5.29 11.27 23.20
C GLU A 106 -5.38 9.83 22.68
N VAL A 107 -5.90 9.63 21.46
CA VAL A 107 -6.00 8.32 20.83
C VAL A 107 -4.69 8.01 20.10
N PRO A 108 -4.01 6.89 20.41
CA PRO A 108 -2.67 6.61 19.90
C PRO A 108 -2.63 6.10 18.45
N TYR A 109 -3.76 5.63 17.91
CA TYR A 109 -3.91 5.17 16.54
C TYR A 109 -4.69 6.17 15.68
N THR A 110 -4.44 6.16 14.38
CA THR A 110 -5.05 7.14 13.45
C THR A 110 -6.41 6.71 12.93
N ARG A 111 -6.66 5.40 12.85
CA ARG A 111 -7.90 4.81 12.34
C ARG A 111 -7.99 3.33 12.69
N ILE A 112 -9.22 2.81 12.71
CA ILE A 112 -9.52 1.38 12.76
C ILE A 112 -10.09 0.96 11.40
N ILE A 113 -9.64 -0.21 10.93
CA ILE A 113 -10.12 -0.86 9.72
C ILE A 113 -10.87 -2.11 10.16
N GLU A 114 -12.13 -2.24 9.73
CA GLU A 114 -12.99 -3.41 9.94
C GLU A 114 -13.25 -4.13 8.62
#